data_AF-A0A4S3JL72-F1
#
_entry.id   AF-A0A4S3JL72-F1
#
_cell.length_a   1.000
_cell.length_b   1.000
_cell.length_c   1.000
_cell.angle_alpha   90.00
_cell.angle_beta   90.00
_cell.angle_gamma   90.00
#
_symmetry.space_group_name_H-M   'P 1'
#
loop_
_entity.id
_entity.type
_entity.pdbx_description
1 polymer ?
#
loop_
_entity_poly.entity_id
_entity_poly.type
_entity_poly.pdbx_seq_one_letter_code
_entity_poly.pdbx_strand_id
1 'polypeptide(L)'
;MACSQPVCPPRGQLDEVDPYNMNYAARGFSGNPAELPGNADVRNGAEQWWYHNPGHEYLAANPLYVPNLDALLLAAVHEEEDHFTPDIGTFDLSSRIQRSGIPFPALPADFLGSLPLELRLHVVDFLGLRDIADLRLASRAFEQLPVSIWYRLIRDEMPWLWEAWDEIECAHVPSIWTTVTANDVQLAVKKRQHYASVLSDEYPEDNIEDYLDFPLSMPMTTPRPLILPTARTNWYQVYTQIKRNWSKLKGLQNCQRIWADVEKVIARIMAHCSLAD
;
A
#
# COMPACT_ATOMS: atom_id res chain seq x y z
N MET A 1 21.96 15.53 -28.64
CA MET A 1 21.68 14.08 -28.55
C MET A 1 20.33 13.94 -27.89
N ALA A 2 19.29 13.71 -28.69
CA ALA A 2 17.91 13.67 -28.23
C ALA A 2 17.59 12.25 -27.76
N CYS A 3 17.15 12.11 -26.52
CA CYS A 3 16.53 10.89 -26.01
C CYS A 3 15.09 10.84 -26.54
N SER A 4 14.79 9.84 -27.35
CA SER A 4 13.45 9.55 -27.83
C SER A 4 12.55 9.16 -26.65
N GLN A 5 11.47 9.92 -26.43
CA GLN A 5 10.39 9.52 -25.54
C GLN A 5 9.58 8.37 -26.19
N PRO A 6 9.05 7.41 -25.41
CA PRO A 6 8.11 6.44 -25.93
C PRO A 6 6.79 7.14 -26.27
N VAL A 7 6.43 7.07 -27.55
CA VAL A 7 5.17 7.60 -28.09
C VAL A 7 4.05 6.64 -27.73
N CYS A 8 3.08 7.07 -26.92
CA CYS A 8 1.84 6.33 -26.73
C CYS A 8 1.10 6.20 -28.08
N PRO A 9 0.56 5.01 -28.42
CA PRO A 9 -0.26 4.89 -29.61
C PRO A 9 -1.53 5.75 -29.47
N PRO A 10 -2.09 6.27 -30.59
CA PRO A 10 -3.27 7.11 -30.55
C PRO A 10 -4.45 6.34 -29.96
N ARG A 11 -5.28 7.03 -29.16
CA ARG A 11 -6.56 6.54 -28.63
C ARG A 11 -7.40 5.96 -29.77
N GLY A 12 -7.34 4.64 -29.92
CA GLY A 12 -8.38 3.87 -30.59
C GLY A 12 -9.67 4.07 -29.79
N GLN A 13 -10.76 4.22 -30.52
CA GLN A 13 -12.13 4.30 -30.03
C GLN A 13 -12.32 3.27 -28.90
N LEU A 14 -12.39 3.75 -27.66
CA LEU A 14 -12.83 2.95 -26.54
C LEU A 14 -14.33 2.77 -26.77
N ASP A 15 -14.71 1.61 -27.30
CA ASP A 15 -16.07 1.14 -27.17
C ASP A 15 -16.44 1.26 -25.68
N GLU A 16 -17.62 1.81 -25.42
CA GLU A 16 -18.16 2.06 -24.09
C GLU A 16 -18.26 0.72 -23.33
N VAL A 17 -17.20 0.38 -22.59
CA VAL A 17 -17.10 -0.89 -21.86
C VAL A 17 -18.00 -0.80 -20.64
N ASP A 18 -19.13 -1.52 -20.71
CA ASP A 18 -20.01 -1.77 -19.57
C ASP A 18 -19.21 -2.39 -18.39
N PRO A 19 -19.06 -1.66 -17.27
CA PRO A 19 -18.30 -2.14 -16.10
C PRO A 19 -18.98 -3.30 -15.37
N TYR A 20 -20.20 -3.70 -15.76
CA TYR A 20 -20.96 -4.79 -15.14
C TYR A 20 -20.90 -6.12 -15.90
N ASN A 21 -20.26 -6.16 -17.08
CA ASN A 21 -20.13 -7.39 -17.85
C ASN A 21 -18.94 -8.25 -17.37
N MET A 22 -19.18 -9.15 -16.41
CA MET A 22 -18.18 -10.10 -15.90
C MET A 22 -17.63 -11.11 -16.93
N ASN A 23 -18.14 -11.14 -18.17
CA ASN A 23 -17.73 -12.14 -19.16
C ASN A 23 -16.38 -11.84 -19.86
N TYR A 24 -15.78 -10.67 -19.63
CA TYR A 24 -14.50 -10.32 -20.26
C TYR A 24 -13.26 -10.95 -19.60
N ALA A 25 -13.40 -11.53 -18.40
CA ALA A 25 -12.28 -12.16 -17.70
C ALA A 25 -11.85 -13.53 -18.25
N ALA A 26 -12.63 -14.14 -19.16
CA ALA A 26 -12.41 -15.52 -19.61
C ALA A 26 -11.58 -15.66 -20.89
N ARG A 27 -11.20 -14.56 -21.57
CA ARG A 27 -10.46 -14.62 -22.84
C ARG A 27 -9.13 -13.88 -22.74
N GLY A 28 -8.12 -14.55 -22.19
CA GLY A 28 -6.75 -14.03 -22.28
C GLY A 28 -5.68 -14.70 -21.43
N PHE A 29 -6.03 -15.41 -20.35
CA PHE A 29 -5.06 -16.16 -19.56
C PHE A 29 -5.25 -17.66 -19.77
N SER A 30 -4.45 -18.25 -20.66
CA SER A 30 -4.28 -19.70 -20.77
C SER A 30 -3.28 -20.27 -19.74
N GLY A 31 -2.94 -19.48 -18.70
CA GLY A 31 -2.13 -19.94 -17.58
C GLY A 31 -2.95 -20.79 -16.62
N ASN A 32 -2.38 -21.90 -16.18
CA ASN A 32 -2.99 -22.76 -15.17
C ASN A 32 -3.17 -21.92 -13.87
N PRO A 33 -4.38 -21.76 -13.31
CA PRO A 33 -4.60 -20.98 -12.09
C PRO A 33 -3.79 -21.51 -10.88
N ALA A 34 -3.34 -22.77 -10.94
CA ALA A 34 -2.41 -23.36 -9.98
C ALA A 34 -0.99 -22.77 -9.99
N GLU A 35 -0.63 -21.98 -11.01
CA GLU A 35 0.68 -21.34 -11.13
C GLU A 35 0.72 -19.92 -10.58
N LEU A 36 -0.40 -19.35 -10.14
CA LEU A 36 -0.39 -18.05 -9.49
C LEU A 36 0.59 -18.08 -8.29
N PRO A 37 1.34 -16.99 -8.05
CA PRO A 37 2.22 -16.85 -6.89
C PRO A 37 1.53 -17.30 -5.59
N GLY A 38 1.80 -18.53 -5.17
CA GLY A 38 1.10 -19.11 -4.04
C GLY A 38 1.88 -18.84 -2.78
N ASN A 39 1.46 -17.87 -1.97
CA ASN A 39 1.84 -17.85 -0.56
C ASN A 39 1.54 -19.24 0.04
N ALA A 40 2.49 -19.81 0.79
CA ALA A 40 2.34 -21.15 1.38
C ALA A 40 1.07 -21.25 2.23
N ASP A 41 0.71 -20.18 2.94
CA ASP A 41 -0.45 -20.12 3.81
C ASP A 41 -1.77 -20.21 3.03
N VAL A 42 -1.80 -19.65 1.82
CA VAL A 42 -2.92 -19.79 0.87
C VAL A 42 -3.06 -21.23 0.44
N ARG A 43 -1.95 -21.87 0.04
CA ARG A 43 -1.96 -23.27 -0.40
C ARG A 43 -2.37 -24.22 0.72
N ASN A 44 -1.95 -23.95 1.95
CA ASN A 44 -2.30 -24.74 3.13
C ASN A 44 -3.78 -24.59 3.52
N GLY A 45 -4.43 -23.50 3.11
CA GLY A 45 -5.87 -23.28 3.35
C GLY A 45 -6.77 -23.64 2.16
N ALA A 46 -6.19 -23.83 0.97
CA ALA A 46 -6.91 -24.04 -0.28
C ALA A 46 -7.30 -25.51 -0.47
N GLU A 47 -8.41 -25.91 0.14
CA GLU A 47 -9.09 -27.19 -0.08
C GLU A 47 -10.44 -26.94 -0.78
N GLN A 48 -11.31 -27.96 -0.89
CA GLN A 48 -12.68 -27.79 -1.39
C GLN A 48 -13.42 -26.64 -0.66
N TRP A 49 -13.12 -26.45 0.63
CA TRP A 49 -13.49 -25.28 1.43
C TRP A 49 -12.23 -24.67 2.04
N TRP A 50 -12.24 -23.35 2.27
CA TRP A 50 -11.12 -22.67 2.90
C TRP A 50 -10.98 -23.10 4.35
N TYR A 51 -9.83 -23.68 4.71
CA TYR A 51 -9.52 -24.02 6.09
C TYR A 51 -8.98 -22.82 6.86
N HIS A 52 -9.57 -22.55 8.02
CA HIS A 52 -9.16 -21.46 8.91
C HIS A 52 -8.00 -21.91 9.81
N ASN A 53 -6.79 -21.86 9.26
CA ASN A 53 -5.56 -22.14 10.02
C ASN A 53 -5.25 -21.01 11.02
N PRO A 54 -4.99 -21.30 12.31
CA PRO A 54 -4.53 -20.30 13.27
C PRO A 54 -3.27 -19.59 12.78
N GLY A 55 -3.23 -18.26 12.89
CA GLY A 55 -2.16 -17.40 12.37
C GLY A 55 -2.37 -16.92 10.94
N HIS A 56 -3.22 -17.57 10.16
CA HIS A 56 -3.52 -17.21 8.75
C HIS A 56 -4.74 -16.28 8.64
N GLU A 57 -5.16 -15.64 9.74
CA GLU A 57 -6.37 -14.78 9.73
C GLU A 57 -6.23 -13.59 8.79
N TYR A 58 -4.99 -13.19 8.50
CA TYR A 58 -4.70 -12.11 7.56
C TYR A 58 -5.16 -12.43 6.14
N LEU A 59 -5.30 -13.70 5.75
CA LEU A 59 -5.81 -14.10 4.42
C LEU A 59 -7.24 -13.63 4.19
N ALA A 60 -8.06 -13.58 5.26
CA ALA A 60 -9.45 -13.13 5.22
C ALA A 60 -9.62 -11.66 5.67
N ALA A 61 -8.53 -11.00 6.09
CA ALA A 61 -8.60 -9.61 6.54
C ALA A 61 -8.79 -8.67 5.35
N ASN A 62 -9.68 -7.69 5.48
CA ASN A 62 -9.85 -6.67 4.46
C ASN A 62 -8.55 -5.85 4.34
N PRO A 63 -7.92 -5.79 3.16
CA PRO A 63 -6.67 -5.05 3.00
C PRO A 63 -6.87 -3.55 3.24
N LEU A 64 -8.02 -2.98 2.86
CA LEU A 64 -8.29 -1.54 2.96
C LEU A 64 -8.80 -1.11 4.34
N TYR A 65 -9.44 -2.01 5.08
CA TYR A 65 -9.92 -1.71 6.42
C TYR A 65 -9.03 -2.39 7.45
N VAL A 66 -8.04 -1.64 7.95
CA VAL A 66 -7.08 -2.12 8.94
C VAL A 66 -7.37 -1.50 10.31
N PRO A 67 -7.91 -2.27 11.28
CA PRO A 67 -8.22 -1.74 12.60
C PRO A 67 -6.99 -1.12 13.27
N ASN A 68 -7.16 0.08 13.83
CA ASN A 68 -6.13 0.89 14.50
C ASN A 68 -5.00 1.44 13.61
N LEU A 69 -4.99 1.18 12.30
CA LEU A 69 -3.95 1.73 11.43
C LEU A 69 -4.02 3.25 11.38
N ASP A 70 -5.18 3.82 11.10
CA ASP A 70 -5.38 5.28 10.99
C ASP A 70 -4.91 6.00 12.25
N ALA A 71 -5.27 5.48 13.43
CA ALA A 71 -4.85 6.05 14.71
C ALA A 71 -3.33 6.00 14.90
N LEU A 72 -2.66 4.93 14.45
CA LEU A 72 -1.20 4.80 14.51
C LEU A 72 -0.51 5.76 13.54
N LEU A 73 -1.06 5.93 12.33
CA LEU A 73 -0.50 6.80 11.30
C LEU A 73 -0.71 8.27 11.66
N LEU A 74 -1.92 8.67 12.07
CA LEU A 74 -2.24 10.03 12.49
C LEU A 74 -1.44 10.46 13.73
N ALA A 75 -1.11 9.53 14.63
CA ALA A 75 -0.24 9.83 15.77
C ALA A 75 1.19 10.24 15.37
N ALA A 76 1.61 9.97 14.13
CA ALA A 76 2.89 10.40 13.58
C ALA A 76 2.80 11.71 12.78
N VAL A 77 1.61 12.29 12.61
CA VAL A 77 1.41 13.54 11.88
C VAL A 77 1.47 14.70 12.86
N HIS A 78 2.35 15.66 12.59
CA HIS A 78 2.48 16.89 13.38
C HIS A 78 1.46 17.95 12.94
N GLU A 79 1.01 18.76 13.89
CA GLU A 79 0.15 19.91 13.61
C GLU A 79 0.95 21.02 12.87
N GLU A 80 0.28 21.96 12.21
CA GLU A 80 0.98 23.03 11.48
C GLU A 80 1.73 23.98 12.41
N GLU A 81 1.31 24.04 13.67
CA GLU A 81 1.92 24.86 14.72
C GLU A 81 3.16 24.21 15.33
N ASP A 82 3.33 22.90 15.12
CA ASP A 82 4.55 22.21 15.54
C ASP A 82 5.70 22.64 14.62
N HIS A 83 6.82 23.09 15.19
CA HIS A 83 8.06 23.42 14.46
C HIS A 83 8.78 22.18 13.88
N PHE A 84 8.03 21.15 13.50
CA PHE A 84 8.54 19.94 12.90
C PHE A 84 9.09 20.23 11.50
N THR A 85 10.28 19.71 11.23
CA THR A 85 10.85 19.67 9.88
C THR A 85 11.32 18.26 9.60
N PRO A 86 11.15 17.73 8.36
CA PRO A 86 11.62 16.39 7.99
C PRO A 86 13.13 16.18 8.17
N ASP A 87 13.89 17.28 8.24
CA ASP A 87 15.34 17.29 8.41
C ASP A 87 15.79 17.12 9.88
N ILE A 88 14.84 17.11 10.82
CA ILE A 88 15.14 16.85 12.24
C ILE A 88 15.78 15.48 12.41
N GLY A 89 16.76 15.42 13.31
CA GLY A 89 17.44 14.19 13.71
C GLY A 89 16.48 13.22 14.38
N THR A 90 16.47 11.97 13.90
CA THR A 90 15.55 10.92 14.35
C THR A 90 15.80 10.44 15.79
N PHE A 91 17.05 10.47 16.27
CA PHE A 91 17.44 9.71 17.46
C PHE A 91 17.78 10.62 18.65
N ASP A 92 17.35 10.24 19.85
CA ASP A 92 17.74 10.97 21.05
C ASP A 92 19.19 10.63 21.47
N LEU A 93 20.08 11.62 21.46
CA LEU A 93 21.47 11.48 21.91
C LEU A 93 21.69 11.89 23.38
N SER A 94 20.64 12.36 24.07
CA SER A 94 20.73 12.90 25.43
C SER A 94 21.33 11.89 26.42
N SER A 95 21.03 10.60 26.25
CA SER A 95 21.55 9.53 27.11
C SER A 95 23.06 9.30 26.96
N ARG A 96 23.67 9.75 25.85
CA ARG A 96 25.11 9.60 25.61
C ARG A 96 25.91 10.72 26.26
N ILE A 97 25.38 11.94 26.26
CA ILE A 97 25.98 13.11 26.92
C ILE A 97 26.12 12.88 28.43
N GLN A 98 25.20 12.11 29.03
CA GLN A 98 25.26 11.76 30.46
C GLN A 98 26.38 10.75 30.79
N ARG A 99 26.86 9.96 29.82
CA ARG A 99 27.91 8.94 30.04
C ARG A 99 29.33 9.43 29.73
N SER A 100 29.48 10.62 29.14
CA SER A 100 30.78 11.17 28.72
C SER A 100 31.57 11.89 29.82
N GLY A 101 31.30 11.62 31.09
CA GLY A 101 32.13 12.08 32.22
C GLY A 101 33.50 11.40 32.32
N ILE A 102 33.81 10.47 31.42
CA ILE A 102 35.10 9.76 31.33
C ILE A 102 35.80 10.23 30.06
N PRO A 103 37.07 10.71 30.12
CA PRO A 103 37.82 11.10 28.94
C PRO A 103 38.01 9.88 28.03
N PHE A 104 37.34 9.87 26.88
CA PHE A 104 37.56 8.83 25.89
C PHE A 104 38.97 9.02 25.27
N PRO A 105 39.77 7.95 25.11
CA PRO A 105 40.98 8.05 24.30
C PRO A 105 40.59 8.48 22.89
N ALA A 106 41.39 9.35 22.28
CA ALA A 106 41.18 9.87 20.94
C ALA A 106 41.01 8.70 19.96
N LEU A 107 39.76 8.46 19.54
CA LEU A 107 39.47 7.43 18.54
C LEU A 107 40.04 7.86 17.18
N PRO A 108 40.31 6.90 16.28
CA PRO A 108 40.76 7.19 14.93
C PRO A 108 39.81 8.20 14.26
N ALA A 109 40.38 9.13 13.48
CA ALA A 109 39.63 10.12 12.73
C ALA A 109 38.50 9.41 11.94
N ASP A 110 37.25 9.74 12.23
CA ASP A 110 36.11 9.28 11.44
C ASP A 110 36.17 10.00 10.10
N PHE A 111 36.79 9.38 9.10
CA PHE A 111 36.95 9.95 7.76
C PHE A 111 35.59 10.29 7.13
N LEU A 112 34.53 9.55 7.48
CA LEU A 112 33.18 9.83 7.01
C LEU A 112 32.58 11.06 7.71
N GLY A 113 33.04 11.39 8.92
CA GLY A 113 32.71 12.63 9.61
C GLY A 113 33.25 13.89 8.92
N SER A 114 34.27 13.75 8.07
CA SER A 114 34.80 14.86 7.27
C SER A 114 33.95 15.18 6.03
N LEU A 115 33.00 14.32 5.68
CA LEU A 115 32.12 14.52 4.53
C LEU A 115 31.02 15.56 4.84
N PRO A 116 30.71 16.46 3.89
CA PRO A 116 29.50 17.28 3.94
C PRO A 116 28.25 16.44 4.18
N LEU A 117 27.22 17.04 4.79
CA LEU A 117 25.99 16.34 5.14
C LEU A 117 25.32 15.75 3.89
N GLU A 118 25.34 16.46 2.78
CA GLU A 118 24.74 16.08 1.51
C GLU A 118 25.34 14.76 1.00
N LEU A 119 26.67 14.61 1.07
CA LEU A 119 27.35 13.38 0.66
C LEU A 119 27.07 12.22 1.61
N ARG A 120 26.90 12.50 2.92
CA ARG A 120 26.51 11.48 3.88
C ARG A 120 25.09 10.98 3.61
N LEU A 121 24.13 11.88 3.38
CA LEU A 121 22.77 11.52 3.03
C LEU A 121 22.72 10.75 1.70
N HIS A 122 23.52 11.18 0.72
CA HIS A 122 23.62 10.47 -0.56
C HIS A 122 24.14 9.03 -0.41
N VAL A 123 25.10 8.77 0.49
CA VAL A 123 25.52 7.40 0.80
C VAL A 123 24.36 6.60 1.38
N VAL A 124 23.60 7.19 2.30
CA VAL A 124 22.45 6.55 2.95
C VAL A 124 21.32 6.24 1.95
N ASP A 125 21.20 7.00 0.86
CA ASP A 125 20.19 6.76 -0.18
C ASP A 125 20.36 5.41 -0.89
N PHE A 126 21.57 4.84 -0.92
CA PHE A 126 21.83 3.53 -1.53
C PHE A 126 21.73 2.36 -0.56
N LEU A 127 21.48 2.61 0.72
CA LEU A 127 21.52 1.58 1.76
C LEU A 127 20.12 1.14 2.18
N GLY A 128 19.96 -0.16 2.46
CA GLY A 128 18.77 -0.69 3.12
C GLY A 128 18.82 -0.49 4.64
N LEU A 129 17.72 -0.74 5.36
CA LEU A 129 17.66 -0.49 6.80
C LEU A 129 18.76 -1.21 7.59
N ARG A 130 19.07 -2.46 7.23
CA ARG A 130 20.10 -3.26 7.92
C ARG A 130 21.47 -2.61 7.79
N ASP A 131 21.85 -2.23 6.58
CA ASP A 131 23.14 -1.61 6.31
C ASP A 131 23.23 -0.22 6.97
N ILE A 132 22.11 0.51 7.04
CA ILE A 132 22.03 1.77 7.78
C ILE A 132 22.24 1.54 9.28
N ALA A 133 21.63 0.50 9.86
CA ALA A 133 21.83 0.18 11.28
C ALA A 133 23.30 -0.19 11.57
N ASP A 134 23.92 -0.99 10.70
CA ASP A 134 25.33 -1.37 10.82
C ASP A 134 26.26 -0.15 10.62
N LEU A 135 25.96 0.72 9.65
CA LEU A 135 26.69 1.97 9.41
C LEU A 135 26.64 2.91 10.63
N ARG A 136 25.49 2.98 11.31
CA ARG A 136 25.32 3.78 12.53
C ARG A 136 26.12 3.24 13.71
N LEU A 137 26.39 1.93 13.75
CA LEU A 137 27.27 1.33 14.74
C LEU A 137 28.75 1.55 14.39
N ALA A 138 29.07 1.58 13.10
CA ALA A 138 30.43 1.71 12.59
C ALA A 138 30.97 3.15 12.60
N SER A 139 30.12 4.16 12.35
CA SER A 139 30.53 5.56 12.18
C SER A 139 29.59 6.53 12.90
N ARG A 140 30.18 7.46 13.66
CA ARG A 140 29.40 8.45 14.41
C ARG A 140 28.76 9.49 13.51
N ALA A 141 29.31 9.67 12.31
CA ALA A 141 28.81 10.61 11.32
C ALA A 141 27.37 10.34 10.86
N PHE A 142 26.89 9.11 11.05
CA PHE A 142 25.53 8.67 10.70
C PHE A 142 24.64 8.43 11.92
N GLU A 143 25.08 8.74 13.14
CA GLU A 143 24.27 8.50 14.35
C GLU A 143 22.92 9.23 14.30
N GLN A 144 22.94 10.47 13.82
CA GLN A 144 21.76 11.26 13.50
C GLN A 144 21.45 11.16 12.01
N LEU A 145 20.22 10.76 11.72
CA LEU A 145 19.67 10.72 10.37
C LEU A 145 18.37 11.53 10.35
N PRO A 146 18.19 12.38 9.32
CA PRO A 146 16.90 13.01 9.04
C PRO A 146 15.74 12.02 9.02
N VAL A 147 14.58 12.47 9.48
CA VAL A 147 13.34 11.68 9.42
C VAL A 147 12.92 11.42 7.96
N SER A 148 13.26 12.32 7.04
CA SER A 148 12.98 12.21 5.61
C SER A 148 13.52 10.93 4.95
N ILE A 149 14.64 10.37 5.44
CA ILE A 149 15.21 9.13 4.89
C ILE A 149 14.22 7.96 5.05
N TRP A 150 13.43 7.95 6.12
CA TRP A 150 12.48 6.85 6.35
C TRP A 150 11.27 6.91 5.43
N TYR A 151 10.98 8.07 4.85
CA TYR A 151 9.99 8.14 3.78
C TYR A 151 10.41 7.24 2.61
N ARG A 152 11.67 7.37 2.16
CA ARG A 152 12.25 6.50 1.13
C ARG A 152 12.19 5.03 1.55
N LEU A 153 12.64 4.70 2.78
CA LEU A 153 12.63 3.30 3.23
C LEU A 153 11.23 2.71 3.33
N ILE A 154 10.22 3.49 3.71
CA ILE A 154 8.82 3.02 3.71
C ILE A 154 8.40 2.69 2.27
N ARG A 155 8.74 3.55 1.30
CA ARG A 155 8.42 3.30 -0.11
C ARG A 155 9.14 2.07 -0.67
N ASP A 156 10.38 1.85 -0.27
CA ASP A 156 11.20 0.73 -0.76
C ASP A 156 10.82 -0.60 -0.08
N GLU A 157 10.63 -0.62 1.25
CA GLU A 157 10.37 -1.85 2.01
C GLU A 157 8.88 -2.17 2.22
N MET A 158 8.02 -1.16 2.14
CA MET A 158 6.56 -1.26 2.34
C MET A 158 5.81 -0.55 1.20
N PRO A 159 6.08 -0.88 -0.08
CA PRO A 159 5.42 -0.23 -1.22
C PRO A 159 3.90 -0.41 -1.23
N TRP A 160 3.42 -1.45 -0.54
CA TRP A 160 2.00 -1.76 -0.34
C TRP A 160 1.29 -0.86 0.67
N LEU A 161 1.99 0.05 1.36
CA LEU A 161 1.39 1.04 2.27
C LEU A 161 0.94 2.27 1.47
N TRP A 162 -0.29 2.26 0.96
CA TRP A 162 -0.83 3.32 0.10
C TRP A 162 -0.96 4.68 0.80
N GLU A 163 -1.12 4.72 2.13
CA GLU A 163 -1.26 5.98 2.88
C GLU A 163 -0.01 6.87 2.82
N ALA A 164 1.15 6.29 2.45
CA ALA A 164 2.41 7.01 2.29
C ALA A 164 2.59 7.62 0.88
N TRP A 165 1.72 7.32 -0.07
CA TRP A 165 1.83 7.83 -1.44
C TRP A 165 1.04 9.13 -1.58
N ASP A 166 1.64 10.11 -2.25
CA ASP A 166 0.98 11.40 -2.53
C ASP A 166 -0.15 11.19 -3.56
N GLU A 167 -1.24 11.96 -3.42
CA GLU A 167 -2.37 11.98 -4.36
C GLU A 167 -1.90 12.28 -5.80
N ILE A 168 -0.83 13.06 -5.96
CA ILE A 168 -0.26 13.41 -7.25
C ILE A 168 0.43 12.20 -7.91
N GLU A 169 1.03 11.32 -7.11
CA GLU A 169 1.72 10.13 -7.61
C GLU A 169 0.74 8.99 -7.88
N CYS A 170 -0.25 8.80 -7.00
CA CYS A 170 -1.21 7.72 -7.14
C CYS A 170 -2.60 8.07 -6.59
N ALA A 171 -3.55 8.30 -7.50
CA ALA A 171 -4.96 8.43 -7.14
C ALA A 171 -5.56 7.04 -6.91
N HIS A 172 -5.64 6.62 -5.65
CA HIS A 172 -6.32 5.39 -5.27
C HIS A 172 -7.78 5.65 -4.90
N VAL A 173 -8.71 5.22 -5.75
CA VAL A 173 -10.13 5.15 -5.41
C VAL A 173 -10.51 3.68 -5.26
N PRO A 174 -10.74 3.20 -4.02
CA PRO A 174 -11.21 1.84 -3.79
C PRO A 174 -12.47 1.53 -4.59
N SER A 175 -12.58 0.29 -5.07
CA SER A 175 -13.83 -0.21 -5.63
C SER A 175 -14.88 -0.30 -4.53
N ILE A 176 -16.16 -0.04 -4.85
CA ILE A 176 -17.27 -0.26 -3.90
C ILE A 176 -17.25 -1.67 -3.30
N TRP A 177 -16.81 -2.67 -4.07
CA TRP A 177 -16.77 -4.07 -3.65
C TRP A 177 -15.82 -4.35 -2.49
N THR A 178 -14.93 -3.42 -2.15
CA THR A 178 -14.03 -3.58 -1.00
C THR A 178 -14.71 -3.28 0.33
N THR A 179 -15.84 -2.56 0.32
CA THR A 179 -16.61 -2.25 1.54
C THR A 179 -17.97 -2.95 1.59
N VAL A 180 -18.44 -3.47 0.45
CA VAL A 180 -19.68 -4.22 0.34
C VAL A 180 -19.60 -5.52 1.16
N THR A 181 -20.50 -5.66 2.13
CA THR A 181 -20.66 -6.92 2.86
C THR A 181 -21.63 -7.86 2.14
N ALA A 182 -21.58 -9.16 2.46
CA ALA A 182 -22.54 -10.12 1.91
C ALA A 182 -24.00 -9.76 2.23
N ASN A 183 -24.25 -9.12 3.38
CA ASN A 183 -25.58 -8.66 3.76
C ASN A 183 -26.05 -7.49 2.88
N ASP A 184 -25.14 -6.59 2.53
CA ASP A 184 -25.44 -5.46 1.64
C ASP A 184 -25.79 -5.97 0.24
N VAL A 185 -25.05 -6.96 -0.27
CA VAL A 185 -25.38 -7.63 -1.54
C VAL A 185 -26.76 -8.29 -1.47
N GLN A 186 -27.04 -9.04 -0.41
CA GLN A 186 -28.34 -9.68 -0.25
C GLN A 186 -29.48 -8.67 -0.16
N LEU A 187 -29.27 -7.54 0.52
CA LEU A 187 -30.24 -6.46 0.60
C LEU A 187 -30.47 -5.82 -0.78
N ALA A 188 -29.41 -5.55 -1.53
CA ALA A 188 -29.49 -5.02 -2.89
C ALA A 188 -30.26 -5.96 -3.81
N VAL A 189 -29.96 -7.27 -3.76
CA VAL A 189 -30.69 -8.29 -4.53
C VAL A 189 -32.17 -8.33 -4.15
N LYS A 190 -32.50 -8.32 -2.86
CA LYS A 190 -33.91 -8.30 -2.39
C LYS A 190 -34.64 -7.05 -2.82
N LYS A 191 -34.00 -5.88 -2.73
CA LYS A 191 -34.57 -4.62 -3.24
C LYS A 191 -34.81 -4.71 -4.74
N ARG A 192 -33.83 -5.18 -5.52
CA ARG A 192 -33.97 -5.37 -6.97
C ARG A 192 -35.14 -6.28 -7.32
N GLN A 193 -35.26 -7.42 -6.64
CA GLN A 193 -36.39 -8.34 -6.83
C GLN A 193 -37.74 -7.69 -6.50
N HIS A 194 -37.81 -6.93 -5.40
CA HIS A 194 -39.02 -6.23 -5.01
C HIS A 194 -39.43 -5.17 -6.05
N TYR A 195 -38.54 -4.28 -6.44
CA TYR A 195 -38.84 -3.24 -7.43
C TYR A 195 -39.11 -3.82 -8.82
N ALA A 196 -38.41 -4.89 -9.23
CA ALA A 196 -38.71 -5.60 -10.46
C ALA A 196 -40.15 -6.13 -10.45
N SER A 197 -40.61 -6.71 -9.32
CA SER A 197 -42.00 -7.18 -9.22
C SER A 197 -43.02 -6.03 -9.30
N VAL A 198 -42.78 -4.91 -8.60
CA VAL A 198 -43.69 -3.75 -8.60
C VAL A 198 -43.79 -3.12 -10.00
N LEU A 199 -42.65 -2.93 -10.67
CA LEU A 199 -42.60 -2.31 -11.99
C LEU A 199 -43.11 -3.24 -13.09
N SER A 200 -42.92 -4.56 -12.97
CA SER A 200 -43.52 -5.53 -13.92
C SER A 200 -45.04 -5.51 -13.88
N ASP A 201 -45.61 -5.31 -12.69
CA ASP A 201 -47.07 -5.22 -12.52
C ASP A 201 -47.63 -3.90 -13.09
N GLU A 202 -46.86 -2.81 -13.02
CA GLU A 202 -47.29 -1.46 -13.43
C GLU A 202 -47.02 -1.17 -14.92
N TYR A 203 -45.93 -1.69 -15.49
CA TYR A 203 -45.47 -1.45 -16.87
C TYR A 203 -45.08 -2.74 -17.60
N PRO A 204 -46.04 -3.60 -18.00
CA PRO A 204 -45.76 -4.93 -18.54
C PRO A 204 -45.12 -4.99 -19.94
N GLU A 205 -45.07 -3.88 -20.69
CA GLU A 205 -44.47 -3.83 -22.04
C GLU A 205 -43.13 -3.06 -22.14
N ASP A 206 -42.67 -2.44 -21.05
CA ASP A 206 -41.41 -1.68 -21.04
C ASP A 206 -40.20 -2.53 -20.61
N ASN A 207 -39.00 -2.15 -21.07
CA ASN A 207 -37.75 -2.71 -20.56
C ASN A 207 -37.50 -2.20 -19.13
N ILE A 208 -37.96 -2.97 -18.15
CA ILE A 208 -37.93 -2.66 -16.72
C ILE A 208 -36.50 -2.45 -16.21
N GLU A 209 -35.52 -3.05 -16.89
CA GLU A 209 -34.09 -3.00 -16.52
C GLU A 209 -33.53 -1.57 -16.51
N ASP A 210 -33.95 -0.73 -17.47
CA ASP A 210 -33.50 0.67 -17.58
C ASP A 210 -33.99 1.53 -16.40
N TYR A 211 -35.09 1.12 -15.76
CA TYR A 211 -35.67 1.79 -14.60
C TYR A 211 -35.17 1.26 -13.26
N LEU A 212 -34.49 0.10 -13.24
CA LEU A 212 -33.98 -0.49 -12.01
C LEU A 212 -32.66 0.14 -11.57
N ASP A 213 -31.86 0.68 -12.49
CA ASP A 213 -30.53 1.20 -12.14
C ASP A 213 -30.57 2.58 -11.45
N PHE A 214 -31.60 3.40 -11.69
CA PHE A 214 -31.72 4.73 -11.11
C PHE A 214 -32.13 4.72 -9.61
N PRO A 215 -33.10 3.90 -9.15
CA PRO A 215 -33.52 3.84 -7.74
C PRO A 215 -32.67 2.90 -6.87
N LEU A 216 -31.90 1.99 -7.47
CA LEU A 216 -31.14 0.93 -6.78
C LEU A 216 -29.63 1.16 -6.77
N SER A 217 -29.18 2.41 -6.98
CA SER A 217 -27.77 2.76 -6.78
C SER A 217 -27.29 2.18 -5.45
N MET A 218 -26.24 1.33 -5.53
CA MET A 218 -25.70 0.64 -4.36
C MET A 218 -25.42 1.68 -3.26
N PRO A 219 -25.94 1.49 -2.03
CA PRO A 219 -25.78 2.46 -0.98
C PRO A 219 -24.35 2.35 -0.45
N MET A 220 -23.38 2.93 -1.14
CA MET A 220 -21.99 2.78 -0.76
C MET A 220 -21.19 4.05 -0.98
N THR A 221 -20.92 4.74 0.12
CA THR A 221 -19.78 5.62 0.22
C THR A 221 -18.54 4.74 0.37
N THR A 222 -17.65 4.75 -0.63
CA THR A 222 -16.29 4.29 -0.43
C THR A 222 -15.60 5.26 0.52
N PRO A 223 -15.10 4.81 1.69
CA PRO A 223 -14.36 5.68 2.59
C PRO A 223 -13.16 6.24 1.83
N ARG A 224 -12.93 7.54 1.97
CA ARG A 224 -11.74 8.16 1.39
C ARG A 224 -10.51 7.55 2.08
N PRO A 225 -9.51 7.09 1.30
CA PRO A 225 -8.27 6.62 1.90
C PRO A 225 -7.62 7.74 2.71
N LEU A 226 -7.01 7.38 3.84
CA LEU A 226 -6.17 8.29 4.60
C LEU A 226 -4.88 8.54 3.81
N ILE A 227 -4.49 9.80 3.64
CA ILE A 227 -3.25 10.17 2.96
C ILE A 227 -2.43 11.03 3.91
N LEU A 228 -1.17 10.65 4.09
CA LEU A 228 -0.29 11.31 5.05
C LEU A 228 0.44 12.49 4.42
N PRO A 229 0.45 13.68 5.07
CA PRO A 229 1.15 14.84 4.55
C PRO A 229 2.67 14.65 4.65
N THR A 230 3.37 14.58 3.53
CA THR A 230 4.80 14.21 3.48
C THR A 230 5.71 15.12 4.30
N ALA A 231 5.45 16.43 4.31
CA ALA A 231 6.26 17.41 5.03
C ALA A 231 6.03 17.42 6.55
N ARG A 232 4.90 16.88 7.02
CA ARG A 232 4.47 16.95 8.44
C ARG A 232 4.44 15.60 9.14
N THR A 233 4.75 14.53 8.41
CA THR A 233 4.70 13.17 8.93
C THR A 233 6.07 12.75 9.45
N ASN A 234 6.10 12.28 10.69
CA ASN A 234 7.27 11.63 11.25
C ASN A 234 7.38 10.20 10.71
N TRP A 235 8.06 10.05 9.57
CA TRP A 235 8.22 8.78 8.88
C TRP A 235 8.98 7.72 9.70
N TYR A 236 9.84 8.12 10.64
CA TYR A 236 10.46 7.17 11.59
C TYR A 236 9.40 6.51 12.47
N GLN A 237 8.51 7.35 13.00
CA GLN A 237 7.46 6.90 13.89
C GLN A 237 6.48 6.00 13.12
N VAL A 238 6.10 6.35 11.89
CA VAL A 238 5.29 5.47 11.01
C VAL A 238 5.96 4.10 10.86
N TYR A 239 7.22 4.08 10.42
CA TYR A 239 7.96 2.83 10.20
C TYR A 239 8.01 1.97 11.48
N THR A 240 8.40 2.57 12.60
CA THR A 240 8.57 1.85 13.86
C THR A 240 7.25 1.38 14.45
N GLN A 241 6.18 2.17 14.36
CA GLN A 241 4.85 1.80 14.86
C GLN A 241 4.25 0.64 14.07
N ILE A 242 4.38 0.64 12.74
CA ILE A 242 3.95 -0.47 11.90
C ILE A 242 4.71 -1.74 12.26
N LYS A 243 6.05 -1.69 12.33
CA LYS A 243 6.88 -2.86 12.66
C LYS A 243 6.58 -3.41 14.06
N ARG A 244 6.37 -2.53 15.05
CA ARG A 244 6.04 -2.93 16.43
C ARG A 244 4.66 -3.57 16.55
N ASN A 245 3.69 -3.11 15.76
CA ASN A 245 2.31 -3.60 15.80
C ASN A 245 2.01 -4.61 14.68
N TRP A 246 3.02 -5.08 13.94
CA TRP A 246 2.86 -5.86 12.72
C TRP A 246 1.89 -7.02 12.87
N SER A 247 2.00 -7.80 13.96
CA SER A 247 1.15 -8.96 14.24
C SER A 247 -0.35 -8.63 14.36
N LYS A 248 -0.70 -7.39 14.71
CA LYS A 248 -2.07 -6.91 14.87
C LYS A 248 -2.65 -6.30 13.58
N LEU A 249 -1.78 -5.89 12.65
CA LEU A 249 -2.16 -5.22 11.39
C LEU A 249 -2.43 -6.26 10.29
N LYS A 250 -3.44 -7.12 10.52
CA LYS A 250 -3.77 -8.24 9.63
C LYS A 250 -4.16 -7.79 8.22
N GLY A 251 -4.83 -6.65 8.08
CA GLY A 251 -5.13 -6.06 6.78
C GLY A 251 -3.85 -5.70 6.01
N LEU A 252 -2.90 -5.01 6.63
CA LEU A 252 -1.59 -4.69 6.02
C LEU A 252 -0.76 -5.94 5.66
N GLN A 253 -0.81 -6.99 6.49
CA GLN A 253 -0.20 -8.27 6.12
C GLN A 253 -0.81 -8.84 4.83
N ASN A 254 -2.14 -8.70 4.65
CA ASN A 254 -2.80 -9.07 3.41
C ASN A 254 -2.36 -8.18 2.24
N CYS A 255 -2.19 -6.86 2.46
CA CYS A 255 -1.68 -5.93 1.44
C CYS A 255 -0.30 -6.34 0.95
N GLN A 256 0.62 -6.65 1.87
CA GLN A 256 1.95 -7.12 1.54
C GLN A 256 1.91 -8.40 0.69
N ARG A 257 1.06 -9.35 1.07
CA ARG A 257 0.90 -10.59 0.31
C ARG A 257 0.37 -10.32 -1.10
N ILE A 258 -0.74 -9.58 -1.21
CA ILE A 258 -1.37 -9.24 -2.49
C ILE A 258 -0.38 -8.52 -3.39
N TRP A 259 0.37 -7.56 -2.84
CA TRP A 259 1.42 -6.85 -3.56
C TRP A 259 2.48 -7.78 -4.14
N ALA A 260 3.02 -8.69 -3.33
CA ALA A 260 4.01 -9.67 -3.78
C ALA A 260 3.46 -10.61 -4.87
N ASP A 261 2.16 -10.93 -4.83
CA ASP A 261 1.50 -11.72 -5.86
C ASP A 261 1.35 -10.90 -7.15
N VAL A 262 0.94 -9.64 -7.06
CA VAL A 262 0.84 -8.71 -8.19
C VAL A 262 2.19 -8.47 -8.86
N GLU A 263 3.26 -8.22 -8.09
CA GLU A 263 4.61 -8.04 -8.64
C GLU A 263 5.06 -9.25 -9.47
N LYS A 264 4.82 -10.46 -8.97
CA LYS A 264 5.15 -11.69 -9.69
C LYS A 264 4.29 -11.88 -10.95
N VAL A 265 3.02 -11.50 -10.92
CA VAL A 265 2.16 -11.50 -12.12
C VAL A 265 2.69 -10.52 -13.16
N ILE A 266 3.00 -9.28 -12.75
CA ILE A 266 3.56 -8.26 -13.64
C ILE A 266 4.89 -8.72 -14.23
N ALA A 267 5.79 -9.28 -13.43
CA ALA A 267 7.07 -9.78 -13.90
C ALA A 267 6.90 -10.89 -14.97
N ARG A 268 5.91 -11.77 -14.81
CA ARG A 268 5.60 -12.79 -15.83
C ARG A 268 5.04 -12.18 -17.11
N ILE A 269 4.14 -11.21 -17.00
CA ILE A 269 3.60 -10.49 -18.16
C ILE A 269 4.74 -9.83 -18.94
N MET A 270 5.62 -9.11 -18.24
CA MET A 270 6.79 -8.47 -18.84
C MET A 270 7.71 -9.49 -19.51
N ALA A 271 7.99 -10.63 -18.87
CA ALA A 271 8.79 -11.69 -19.46
C ALA A 271 8.17 -12.26 -20.74
N HIS A 272 6.85 -12.43 -20.78
CA HIS A 272 6.14 -12.88 -21.98
C HIS A 272 6.15 -11.84 -23.11
N CYS A 273 6.01 -10.56 -22.79
CA CYS A 273 6.08 -9.48 -23.78
C CYS A 273 7.50 -9.35 -24.37
N SER A 274 8.55 -9.47 -23.55
CA SER A 274 9.94 -9.38 -24.01
C SER A 274 10.42 -10.59 -24.82
N LEU A 275 9.66 -11.68 -24.85
CA LEU A 275 9.94 -12.88 -25.67
C LEU A 275 9.22 -12.85 -27.04
N ALA A 276 8.39 -11.83 -27.28
CA ALA A 276 7.62 -11.66 -28.52
C ALA A 276 8.29 -10.70 -29.53
N ASP A 277 9.43 -10.10 -29.17
CA ASP A 277 10.32 -9.29 -30.02
C ASP A 277 11.61 -10.06 -30.37
#